data_AF-A0A7V7MLX2-F1
#
_entry.id   AF-A0A7V7MLX2-F1
#
_cell.length_a   1.000
_cell.length_b   1.000
_cell.length_c   1.000
_cell.angle_alpha   90.00
_cell.angle_beta   90.00
_cell.angle_gamma   90.00
#
_symmetry.space_group_name_H-M   'P 1'
#
loop_
_entity.id
_entity.type
_entity.pdbx_description
1 polymer ?
#
loop_
_entity_poly.entity_id
_entity_poly.type
_entity_poly.pdbx_seq_one_letter_code
_entity_poly.pdbx_strand_id
1 'polypeptide(L)'
;MQVMAIFLIGSTLSIVMTVILERWMVEPGEVLTPVSEFVMLAARLIALIGFAVVVVLLLAATAIHFVRPGFKVILDVVRYTGDQEYRDKLQQALAEDLSLKLENLEPGEPVYLLGHSLGSVLLVDLLVNDENLIWDRPIALVTGGSPIRRWFQRFFSESYFPSTSGTLVAALQKRHSELCWANVYRPQDPIGTSLDLSRHEGCEDCSTGQRHSVLRAHGDYWSDPDVARKAIEVVRNLHSAKTTKPDSSTLLSKHYMPCRTFENSFTTMTAHWLRKLKTIAISVLLILAIGSSVFHHVTVLRNKRASLEMLITDGRTAMATVEHRRVVTMPPTGQTSGSYDREFVLRFQDEARRERSISFTHVGGTDSPFDLSFEIDFLALERHVRYDGIDLEPNNRAIVLEIYQWYRAREPVEIIYTPKDWTVFDLPAFPNEKSWLGVAWIWGRELSFSVFGIFTLSFLVLLISNMLFFLFEWMASAQEPKFFTI
;
A
#
# COMPACT_ATOMS: atom_id res chain seq x y z
N MET A 1 11.74 13.35 11.52
CA MET A 1 13.08 13.42 10.91
C MET A 1 14.08 12.44 11.53
N GLN A 2 14.26 12.40 12.86
CA GLN A 2 15.24 11.50 13.51
C GLN A 2 15.02 10.00 13.23
N VAL A 3 13.78 9.51 13.29
CA VAL A 3 13.45 8.11 12.95
C VAL A 3 13.78 7.80 11.49
N MET A 4 13.55 8.75 10.58
CA MET A 4 13.85 8.61 9.16
C MET A 4 15.35 8.50 8.90
N ALA A 5 16.16 9.29 9.62
CA ALA A 5 17.61 9.24 9.54
C ALA A 5 18.17 7.91 10.05
N ILE A 6 17.65 7.39 11.17
CA ILE A 6 18.08 6.09 11.72
C ILE A 6 17.81 4.94 10.74
N PHE A 7 16.65 4.95 10.07
CA PHE A 7 16.30 3.92 9.08
C PHE A 7 17.10 4.02 7.76
N LEU A 8 17.37 5.24 7.28
CA LEU A 8 18.25 5.47 6.13
C LEU A 8 19.68 5.01 6.42
N ILE A 9 20.19 5.32 7.62
CA ILE A 9 21.52 4.88 8.06
C ILE A 9 21.56 3.34 8.15
N GLY A 10 20.55 2.70 8.75
CA GLY A 10 20.47 1.25 8.89
C GLY A 10 20.41 0.51 7.54
N SER A 11 19.60 0.99 6.60
CA SER A 11 19.51 0.39 5.25
C SER A 11 20.80 0.58 4.45
N THR A 12 21.42 1.76 4.53
CA THR A 12 22.70 2.02 3.87
C THR A 12 23.82 1.15 4.46
N LEU A 13 23.87 0.99 5.79
CA LEU A 13 24.81 0.09 6.46
C LEU A 13 24.60 -1.37 6.07
N SER A 14 23.35 -1.82 5.91
CA SER A 14 23.04 -3.19 5.49
C SER A 14 23.50 -3.47 4.04
N ILE A 15 23.28 -2.51 3.13
CA ILE A 15 23.77 -2.60 1.74
C ILE A 15 25.30 -2.65 1.73
N VAL A 16 25.94 -1.73 2.46
CA VAL A 16 27.41 -1.65 2.56
C VAL A 16 28.00 -2.94 3.16
N MET A 17 27.39 -3.49 4.21
CA MET A 17 27.82 -4.77 4.80
C MET A 17 27.66 -5.93 3.83
N THR A 18 26.61 -5.94 3.01
CA THR A 18 26.41 -6.98 2.00
C THR A 18 27.49 -6.93 0.93
N VAL A 19 27.84 -5.72 0.44
CA VAL A 19 28.91 -5.50 -0.54
C VAL A 19 30.29 -5.84 0.05
N ILE A 20 30.53 -5.50 1.32
CA ILE A 20 31.78 -5.84 2.00
C ILE A 20 31.90 -7.36 2.15
N LEU A 21 30.85 -8.05 2.62
CA LEU A 21 30.85 -9.51 2.77
C LEU A 21 31.07 -10.23 1.42
N GLU A 22 30.44 -9.75 0.35
CA GLU A 22 30.62 -10.27 -1.00
C GLU A 22 32.07 -10.10 -1.49
N ARG A 23 32.70 -8.96 -1.18
CA ARG A 23 34.09 -8.71 -1.57
C ARG A 23 35.11 -9.44 -0.69
N TRP A 24 34.77 -9.72 0.57
CA TRP A 24 35.66 -10.38 1.52
C TRP A 24 35.64 -11.91 1.38
N MET A 25 34.52 -12.49 0.95
CA MET A 25 34.40 -13.94 0.74
C MET A 25 34.83 -14.41 -0.66
N VAL A 26 35.11 -13.48 -1.58
CA VAL A 26 35.70 -13.79 -2.89
C VAL A 26 37.19 -13.44 -2.84
N GLU A 27 37.99 -14.28 -2.16
CA GLU A 27 39.42 -14.30 -2.50
C GLU A 27 39.58 -14.89 -3.91
N PRO A 28 40.38 -14.27 -4.79
CA PRO A 28 40.55 -14.72 -6.17
C PRO A 28 41.27 -16.08 -6.20
N GLY A 29 40.51 -17.17 -6.20
CA GLY A 29 41.03 -18.53 -6.37
C GLY A 29 40.28 -19.64 -5.65
N GLU A 30 39.45 -19.34 -4.64
CA GLU A 30 38.66 -20.37 -3.94
C GLU A 30 37.28 -20.55 -4.58
N VAL A 31 36.96 -21.80 -4.92
CA VAL A 31 35.62 -22.19 -5.38
C VAL A 31 34.66 -22.02 -4.20
N LEU A 32 33.72 -21.07 -4.31
CA LEU A 32 32.65 -20.87 -3.35
C LEU A 32 31.94 -22.21 -3.11
N THR A 33 31.99 -22.69 -1.87
CA THR A 33 31.23 -23.90 -1.51
C THR A 33 29.73 -23.61 -1.61
N PRO A 34 28.88 -24.61 -1.93
CA PRO A 34 27.42 -24.43 -2.02
C PRO A 34 26.80 -23.76 -0.77
N VAL A 35 27.43 -23.94 0.39
CA VAL A 35 27.03 -23.32 1.65
C VAL A 35 27.20 -21.80 1.61
N SER A 36 28.30 -21.30 1.04
CA SER A 36 28.57 -19.86 0.93
C SER A 36 27.59 -19.15 -0.03
N GLU A 37 27.19 -19.80 -1.12
CA GLU A 37 26.16 -19.28 -2.03
C GLU A 37 24.80 -19.20 -1.34
N PHE A 38 24.42 -20.24 -0.58
CA PHE A 38 23.17 -20.24 0.19
C PHE A 38 23.14 -19.12 1.24
N VAL A 39 24.24 -18.92 1.97
CA VAL A 39 24.36 -17.83 2.96
C VAL A 39 24.25 -16.46 2.29
N MET A 40 24.90 -16.25 1.14
CA MET A 40 24.79 -15.00 0.40
C MET A 40 23.37 -14.76 -0.13
N LEU A 41 22.70 -15.81 -0.62
CA LEU A 41 21.32 -15.71 -1.07
C LEU A 41 20.37 -15.34 0.09
N ALA A 42 20.54 -15.98 1.24
CA ALA A 42 19.77 -15.69 2.44
C ALA A 42 20.01 -14.24 2.92
N ALA A 43 21.26 -13.78 2.94
CA ALA A 43 21.60 -12.41 3.32
C ALA A 43 20.97 -11.37 2.38
N ARG A 44 21.03 -11.59 1.06
CA ARG A 44 20.38 -10.72 0.06
C ARG A 44 18.86 -10.69 0.24
N LEU A 45 18.24 -11.84 0.52
CA LEU A 45 16.80 -11.93 0.76
C LEU A 45 16.40 -11.17 2.03
N ILE A 46 17.15 -11.33 3.13
CA ILE A 46 16.91 -10.58 4.38
C ILE A 46 17.07 -9.07 4.14
N ALA A 47 18.10 -8.64 3.42
CA ALA A 47 18.32 -7.24 3.10
C ALA A 47 17.17 -6.67 2.23
N LEU A 48 16.68 -7.43 1.24
CA LEU A 48 15.56 -7.02 0.39
C LEU A 48 14.26 -6.89 1.20
N ILE A 49 13.96 -7.86 2.08
CA ILE A 49 12.80 -7.82 2.97
C ILE A 49 12.91 -6.61 3.92
N GLY A 50 14.09 -6.41 4.52
CA GLY A 50 14.36 -5.27 5.39
C GLY A 50 14.12 -3.94 4.67
N PHE A 51 14.66 -3.78 3.46
CA PHE A 51 14.45 -2.60 2.64
C PHE A 51 12.96 -2.38 2.30
N ALA A 52 12.24 -3.43 1.90
CA ALA A 52 10.81 -3.35 1.61
C ALA A 52 10.00 -2.89 2.83
N VAL A 53 10.29 -3.41 4.02
CA VAL A 53 9.65 -2.98 5.28
C VAL A 53 9.92 -1.50 5.54
N VAL A 54 11.16 -1.03 5.38
CA VAL A 54 11.51 0.39 5.55
C VAL A 54 10.74 1.28 4.58
N VAL A 55 10.67 0.91 3.30
CA VAL A 55 9.91 1.65 2.29
C VAL A 55 8.43 1.72 2.67
N VAL A 56 7.82 0.60 3.08
CA VAL A 56 6.42 0.57 3.53
C VAL A 56 6.21 1.48 4.75
N LEU A 57 7.09 1.44 5.74
CA LEU A 57 7.02 2.31 6.92
C LEU A 57 7.17 3.80 6.56
N LEU A 58 8.06 4.14 5.62
CA LEU A 58 8.23 5.51 5.13
C LEU A 58 6.99 6.00 4.39
N LEU A 59 6.41 5.16 3.52
CA LEU A 59 5.18 5.47 2.82
C LEU A 59 4.01 5.64 3.80
N ALA A 60 3.90 4.77 4.81
CA ALA A 60 2.90 4.87 5.86
C ALA A 60 3.07 6.15 6.69
N ALA A 61 4.28 6.46 7.15
CA ALA A 61 4.56 7.68 7.90
C ALA A 61 4.27 8.95 7.08
N THR A 62 4.62 8.93 5.80
CA THR A 62 4.33 10.03 4.86
C THR A 62 2.82 10.17 4.66
N ALA A 63 2.11 9.07 4.43
CA ALA A 63 0.65 9.07 4.32
C ALA A 63 0.00 9.60 5.60
N ILE A 64 0.41 9.13 6.78
CA ILE A 64 -0.09 9.64 8.07
C ILE A 64 0.17 11.14 8.19
N HIS A 65 1.35 11.63 7.80
CA HIS A 65 1.66 13.05 7.85
C HIS A 65 0.74 13.89 6.96
N PHE A 66 0.43 13.43 5.74
CA PHE A 66 -0.50 14.11 4.83
C PHE A 66 -1.95 14.03 5.28
N VAL A 67 -2.35 12.95 5.94
CA VAL A 67 -3.75 12.73 6.33
C VAL A 67 -4.04 13.27 7.73
N ARG A 68 -3.03 13.48 8.58
CA ARG A 68 -3.15 13.99 9.96
C ARG A 68 -3.98 15.28 10.08
N PRO A 69 -3.80 16.33 9.25
CA PRO A 69 -4.62 17.53 9.35
C PRO A 69 -6.11 17.26 9.11
N GLY A 70 -6.43 16.42 8.11
CA GLY A 70 -7.81 16.02 7.82
C GLY A 70 -8.39 15.12 8.91
N PHE A 71 -7.60 14.16 9.40
CA PHE A 71 -7.99 13.28 10.51
C PHE A 71 -8.27 14.06 11.78
N LYS A 72 -7.48 15.09 12.10
CA LYS A 72 -7.75 15.95 13.25
C LYS A 72 -9.16 16.53 13.17
N VAL A 73 -9.52 17.15 12.03
CA VAL A 73 -10.84 17.77 11.87
C VAL A 73 -11.95 16.72 11.99
N ILE A 74 -11.77 15.54 11.41
CA ILE A 74 -12.75 14.44 11.54
C ILE A 74 -12.87 14.02 13.01
N LEU A 75 -11.76 13.86 13.72
CA LEU A 75 -11.76 13.49 15.15
C LEU A 75 -12.42 14.57 16.01
N ASP A 76 -12.15 15.84 15.75
CA ASP A 76 -12.77 16.97 16.46
C ASP A 76 -14.29 16.98 16.23
N VAL A 77 -14.74 16.80 14.99
CA VAL A 77 -16.17 16.69 14.65
C VAL A 77 -16.79 15.48 15.35
N VAL A 78 -16.20 14.29 15.18
CA VAL A 78 -16.73 13.04 15.74
C VAL A 78 -16.78 13.13 17.26
N ARG A 79 -15.73 13.61 17.92
CA ARG A 79 -15.69 13.79 19.36
C ARG A 79 -16.75 14.78 19.83
N TYR A 80 -16.87 15.94 19.18
CA TYR A 80 -17.87 16.94 19.53
C TYR A 80 -19.31 16.41 19.37
N THR A 81 -19.56 15.62 18.32
CA THR A 81 -20.88 15.04 18.04
C THR A 81 -21.18 13.76 18.82
N GLY A 82 -20.17 13.00 19.23
CA GLY A 82 -20.33 11.68 19.83
C GLY A 82 -20.17 11.67 21.36
N ASP A 83 -19.45 12.65 21.91
CA ASP A 83 -19.18 12.77 23.35
C ASP A 83 -19.94 13.99 23.91
N GLN A 84 -21.14 13.72 24.44
CA GLN A 84 -22.02 14.71 25.04
C GLN A 84 -21.34 15.44 26.21
N GLU A 85 -20.64 14.72 27.09
CA GLU A 85 -19.99 15.31 28.26
C GLU A 85 -18.86 16.26 27.84
N TYR A 86 -18.06 15.87 26.86
CA TYR A 86 -17.03 16.73 26.29
C TYR A 86 -17.62 18.00 25.68
N ARG A 87 -18.71 17.88 24.91
CA ARG A 87 -19.39 19.04 24.34
C ARG A 87 -19.93 19.96 25.43
N ASP A 88 -20.65 19.43 26.41
CA ASP A 88 -21.29 20.24 27.45
C ASP A 88 -20.23 21.01 28.25
N LYS A 89 -19.07 20.40 28.54
CA LYS A 89 -17.91 21.10 29.13
C LYS A 89 -17.38 22.25 28.27
N LEU A 90 -17.26 22.05 26.96
CA LEU A 90 -16.81 23.10 26.04
C LEU A 90 -17.82 24.24 25.96
N GLN A 91 -19.12 23.92 25.87
CA GLN A 91 -20.20 24.91 25.79
C GLN A 91 -20.30 25.71 27.09
N GLN A 92 -20.25 25.04 28.24
CA GLN A 92 -20.24 25.71 29.54
C GLN A 92 -19.04 26.65 29.69
N ALA A 93 -17.82 26.18 29.38
CA ALA A 93 -16.62 27.01 29.48
C ALA A 93 -16.68 28.23 28.55
N LEU A 94 -17.22 28.07 27.34
CA LEU A 94 -17.42 29.18 26.40
C LEU A 94 -18.49 30.16 26.88
N ALA A 95 -19.61 29.67 27.41
CA ALA A 95 -20.69 30.49 27.96
C ALA A 95 -20.22 31.32 29.16
N GLU A 96 -19.46 30.72 30.07
CA GLU A 96 -18.87 31.38 31.24
C GLU A 96 -17.88 32.48 30.83
N ASP A 97 -16.95 32.19 29.91
CA ASP A 97 -15.98 33.18 29.39
C ASP A 97 -16.66 34.34 28.66
N LEU A 98 -17.69 34.06 27.84
CA LEU A 98 -18.45 35.10 27.16
C LEU A 98 -19.25 35.95 28.15
N SER A 99 -19.90 35.35 29.14
CA SER A 99 -20.68 36.09 30.15
C SER A 99 -19.81 37.09 30.89
N LEU A 100 -18.62 36.67 31.35
CA LEU A 100 -17.65 37.54 32.00
C LEU A 100 -17.17 38.69 31.09
N LYS A 101 -16.95 38.42 29.80
CA LYS A 101 -16.55 39.47 28.84
C LYS A 101 -17.68 40.45 28.56
N LEU A 102 -18.93 39.99 28.53
CA LEU A 102 -20.09 40.81 28.24
C LEU A 102 -20.51 41.71 29.40
N GLU A 103 -20.27 41.28 30.65
CA GLU A 103 -20.48 42.11 31.85
C GLU A 103 -19.63 43.38 31.85
N ASN A 104 -18.47 43.34 31.17
CA ASN A 104 -17.56 44.47 31.04
C ASN A 104 -17.89 45.42 29.88
N LEU A 105 -18.90 45.11 29.07
CA LEU A 105 -19.34 45.96 27.96
C LEU A 105 -20.49 46.85 28.38
N GLU A 106 -20.53 48.06 27.83
CA GLU A 106 -21.63 48.98 28.09
C GLU A 106 -22.95 48.44 27.49
N PRO A 107 -24.10 48.69 28.12
CA PRO A 107 -25.40 48.28 27.58
C PRO A 107 -25.61 48.79 26.15
N GLY A 108 -26.00 47.88 25.25
CA GLY A 108 -26.25 48.18 23.84
C GLY A 108 -25.01 48.17 22.94
N GLU A 109 -23.79 47.98 23.48
CA GLU A 109 -22.60 47.81 22.64
C GLU A 109 -22.70 46.53 21.78
N PRO A 110 -22.39 46.62 20.47
CA PRO A 110 -22.45 45.47 19.58
C PRO A 110 -21.36 44.44 19.91
N VAL A 111 -21.72 43.16 19.85
CA VAL A 111 -20.81 42.04 20.12
C VAL A 111 -20.37 41.40 18.82
N TYR A 112 -19.05 41.30 18.62
CA TYR A 112 -18.47 40.61 17.47
C TYR A 112 -17.93 39.25 17.90
N LEU A 113 -18.55 38.17 17.41
CA LEU A 113 -18.14 36.80 17.69
C LEU A 113 -17.39 36.23 16.49
N LEU A 114 -16.12 35.88 16.66
CA LEU A 114 -15.28 35.34 15.59
C LEU A 114 -15.00 33.85 15.84
N GLY A 115 -15.44 32.98 14.93
CA GLY A 115 -15.25 31.54 15.04
C GLY A 115 -14.52 30.96 13.84
N HIS A 116 -13.42 30.25 14.06
CA HIS A 116 -12.72 29.50 13.01
C HIS A 116 -12.87 27.99 13.21
N SER A 117 -13.11 27.24 12.12
CA SER A 117 -13.22 25.78 12.14
C SER A 117 -14.26 25.31 13.19
N LEU A 118 -13.89 24.46 14.16
CA LEU A 118 -14.77 24.04 15.26
C LEU A 118 -15.28 25.22 16.10
N GLY A 119 -14.52 26.32 16.21
CA GLY A 119 -14.99 27.53 16.88
C GLY A 119 -16.25 28.13 16.25
N SER A 120 -16.44 27.99 14.92
CA SER A 120 -17.69 28.39 14.27
C SER A 120 -18.87 27.54 14.74
N VAL A 121 -18.64 26.24 14.97
CA VAL A 121 -19.65 25.28 15.44
C VAL A 121 -20.04 25.62 16.87
N LEU A 122 -19.05 25.84 17.74
CA LEU A 122 -19.26 26.15 19.14
C LEU A 122 -20.12 27.41 19.32
N LEU A 123 -19.79 28.49 18.61
CA LEU A 123 -20.53 29.75 18.70
C LEU A 123 -21.97 29.62 18.17
N VAL A 124 -22.16 28.91 17.05
CA VAL A 124 -23.51 28.71 16.50
C VAL A 124 -24.34 27.82 17.42
N ASP A 125 -23.76 26.74 17.94
CA ASP A 125 -24.43 25.83 18.87
C ASP A 125 -24.83 26.57 20.15
N LEU A 126 -23.93 27.36 20.73
CA LEU A 126 -24.20 28.21 21.88
C LEU A 126 -25.39 29.15 21.63
N LEU A 127 -25.34 29.93 20.53
CA LEU A 127 -26.38 30.91 20.21
C LEU A 127 -27.74 30.27 19.91
N VAL A 128 -27.78 29.03 19.42
CA VAL A 128 -29.02 28.30 19.15
C VAL A 128 -29.56 27.67 20.42
N ASN A 129 -28.73 26.96 21.19
CA ASN A 129 -29.19 26.00 22.19
C ASN A 129 -29.12 26.50 23.64
N ASP A 130 -28.28 27.47 23.99
CA ASP A 130 -28.16 27.91 25.40
C ASP A 130 -29.29 28.88 25.77
N GLU A 131 -30.43 28.39 26.26
CA GLU A 131 -31.62 29.15 26.69
C GLU A 131 -31.35 30.36 27.61
N ASN A 132 -30.27 30.33 28.40
CA ASN A 132 -29.94 31.43 29.32
C ASN A 132 -29.26 32.60 28.60
N LEU A 133 -28.76 32.35 27.40
CA LEU A 133 -28.05 33.30 26.58
C LEU A 133 -29.03 34.01 25.63
N ILE A 134 -29.73 35.01 26.16
CA ILE A 134 -30.47 35.99 25.34
C ILE A 134 -29.77 37.32 25.53
N TRP A 135 -29.14 37.81 24.47
CA TRP A 135 -28.43 39.07 24.49
C TRP A 135 -29.31 40.15 23.87
N ASP A 136 -29.71 41.12 24.68
CA ASP A 136 -30.45 42.30 24.23
C ASP A 136 -29.47 43.35 23.65
N ARG A 137 -28.74 42.95 22.61
CA ARG A 137 -27.76 43.78 21.91
C ARG A 137 -27.48 43.24 20.50
N PRO A 138 -26.96 44.08 19.58
CA PRO A 138 -26.57 43.63 18.26
C PRO A 138 -25.44 42.60 18.33
N ILE A 139 -25.56 41.52 17.55
CA ILE A 139 -24.55 40.47 17.46
C ILE A 139 -24.08 40.35 16.01
N ALA A 140 -22.77 40.43 15.79
CA ALA A 140 -22.14 40.11 14.51
C ALA A 140 -21.36 38.80 14.65
N LEU A 141 -21.95 37.70 14.17
CA LEU A 141 -21.29 36.40 14.08
C LEU A 141 -20.46 36.34 12.79
N VAL A 142 -19.17 36.13 12.92
CA VAL A 142 -18.22 36.00 11.80
C VAL A 142 -17.58 34.62 11.85
N THR A 143 -17.89 33.78 10.86
CA THR A 143 -17.34 32.43 10.77
C THR A 143 -16.30 32.32 9.66
N GLY A 144 -15.21 31.60 9.93
CA GLY A 144 -14.12 31.34 9.01
C GLY A 144 -13.84 29.84 8.89
N GLY A 145 -13.77 29.31 7.67
CA GLY A 145 -13.45 27.89 7.48
C GLY A 145 -14.48 26.92 8.11
N SER A 146 -15.75 27.33 8.22
CA SER A 146 -16.75 26.62 9.02
C SER A 146 -17.07 25.21 8.49
N PRO A 147 -16.97 24.15 9.32
CA PRO A 147 -17.33 22.78 8.94
C PRO A 147 -18.85 22.53 8.92
N ILE A 148 -19.67 23.52 9.31
CA ILE A 148 -21.13 23.35 9.54
C ILE A 148 -21.79 22.68 8.34
N ARG A 149 -21.63 23.20 7.12
CA ARG A 149 -22.30 22.62 5.94
C ARG A 149 -21.70 21.30 5.48
N ARG A 150 -20.37 21.19 5.40
CA ARG A 150 -19.72 20.00 4.82
C ARG A 150 -19.75 18.79 5.72
N TRP A 151 -19.67 19.00 7.03
CA TRP A 151 -19.54 17.92 8.00
C TRP A 151 -20.79 17.77 8.85
N PHE A 152 -21.21 18.83 9.54
CA PHE A 152 -22.31 18.73 10.49
C PHE A 152 -23.67 18.54 9.81
N GLN A 153 -24.09 19.45 8.92
CA GLN A 153 -25.36 19.34 8.21
C GLN A 153 -25.41 18.14 7.26
N ARG A 154 -24.26 17.65 6.78
CA ARG A 154 -24.20 16.54 5.83
C ARG A 154 -24.23 15.17 6.50
N PHE A 155 -23.46 14.97 7.58
CA PHE A 155 -23.30 13.65 8.20
C PHE A 155 -24.02 13.54 9.55
N PHE A 156 -24.33 14.67 10.18
CA PHE A 156 -24.95 14.77 11.51
C PHE A 156 -26.18 15.70 11.46
N SER A 157 -26.90 15.69 10.34
CA SER A 157 -28.13 16.45 10.14
C SER A 157 -29.15 16.10 11.23
N GLU A 158 -29.81 17.11 11.79
CA GLU A 158 -30.82 16.99 12.83
C GLU A 158 -30.31 16.51 14.19
N SER A 159 -29.02 16.13 14.31
CA SER A 159 -28.45 15.79 15.61
C SER A 159 -28.21 17.03 16.47
N TYR A 160 -27.68 18.08 15.84
CA TYR A 160 -27.25 19.32 16.50
C TYR A 160 -27.60 20.57 15.70
N PHE A 161 -27.53 20.47 14.37
CA PHE A 161 -27.92 21.53 13.46
C PHE A 161 -29.02 21.03 12.53
N PRO A 162 -29.99 21.90 12.17
CA PRO A 162 -30.92 21.60 11.10
C PRO A 162 -30.18 21.25 9.81
N SER A 163 -30.76 20.34 9.02
CA SER A 163 -30.22 19.90 7.72
C SER A 163 -30.01 21.02 6.70
N THR A 164 -30.66 22.17 6.88
CA THR A 164 -30.49 23.34 6.00
C THR A 164 -30.09 24.58 6.78
N SER A 165 -29.24 25.39 6.17
CA SER A 165 -28.80 26.66 6.77
C SER A 165 -29.93 27.65 6.95
N GLY A 166 -30.96 27.63 6.08
CA GLY A 166 -32.10 28.52 6.25
C GLY A 166 -32.88 28.27 7.52
N THR A 167 -33.08 27.00 7.88
CA THR A 167 -33.71 26.66 9.16
C THR A 167 -32.85 27.05 10.36
N LEU A 168 -31.52 26.89 10.24
CA LEU A 168 -30.56 27.30 11.27
C LEU A 168 -30.55 28.82 11.46
N VAL A 169 -30.51 29.59 10.38
CA VAL A 169 -30.57 31.05 10.41
C VAL A 169 -31.89 31.53 11.01
N ALA A 170 -33.02 30.93 10.63
CA ALA A 170 -34.31 31.28 11.20
C ALA A 170 -34.38 31.02 12.73
N ALA A 171 -33.79 29.91 13.20
CA ALA A 171 -33.70 29.60 14.63
C ALA A 171 -32.85 30.64 15.38
N LEU A 172 -31.71 31.01 14.82
CA LEU A 172 -30.83 32.05 15.37
C LEU A 172 -31.52 33.42 15.41
N GLN A 173 -32.12 33.87 14.30
CA GLN A 173 -32.75 35.19 14.18
C GLN A 173 -34.02 35.34 15.02
N LYS A 174 -34.78 34.25 15.20
CA LYS A 174 -35.91 34.24 16.12
C LYS A 174 -35.47 34.56 17.55
N ARG A 175 -34.26 34.17 17.90
CA ARG A 175 -33.71 34.24 19.25
C ARG A 175 -32.88 35.51 19.47
N HIS A 176 -32.21 35.97 18.42
CA HIS A 176 -31.37 37.15 18.38
C HIS A 176 -31.79 38.01 17.17
N SER A 177 -32.83 38.83 17.33
CA SER A 177 -33.42 39.65 16.25
C SER A 177 -32.39 40.59 15.60
N GLU A 178 -31.42 41.05 16.41
CA GLU A 178 -30.36 41.93 15.96
C GLU A 178 -29.14 41.20 15.38
N LEU A 179 -29.16 39.87 15.24
CA LEU A 179 -28.07 39.10 14.67
C LEU A 179 -27.76 39.45 13.21
N CYS A 180 -26.47 39.56 12.90
CA CYS A 180 -25.90 39.50 11.57
C CYS A 180 -24.89 38.36 11.49
N TRP A 181 -24.91 37.57 10.41
CA TRP A 181 -23.99 36.44 10.23
C TRP A 181 -23.20 36.53 8.91
N ALA A 182 -21.91 36.79 9.02
CA ALA A 182 -20.95 36.76 7.92
C ALA A 182 -20.16 35.44 7.92
N ASN A 183 -20.23 34.66 6.85
CA ASN A 183 -19.38 33.48 6.67
C ASN A 183 -18.32 33.74 5.60
N VAL A 184 -17.06 33.83 6.01
CA VAL A 184 -15.91 34.01 5.12
C VAL A 184 -15.25 32.67 4.85
N TYR A 185 -15.05 32.31 3.58
CA TYR A 185 -14.46 31.02 3.22
C TYR A 185 -13.50 31.13 2.04
N ARG A 186 -12.45 30.30 2.05
CA ARG A 186 -11.56 30.13 0.90
C ARG A 186 -12.10 29.04 -0.04
N PRO A 187 -12.12 29.25 -1.37
CA PRO A 187 -12.65 28.26 -2.31
C PRO A 187 -12.04 26.84 -2.20
N GLN A 188 -10.76 26.75 -1.87
CA GLN A 188 -10.01 25.49 -1.80
C GLN A 188 -9.87 24.93 -0.38
N ASP A 189 -10.53 25.55 0.61
CA ASP A 189 -10.59 24.99 1.95
C ASP A 189 -11.34 23.65 1.92
N PRO A 190 -10.75 22.52 2.38
CA PRO A 190 -11.43 21.22 2.39
C PRO A 190 -12.53 21.11 3.46
N ILE A 191 -12.53 22.00 4.45
CA ILE A 191 -13.47 22.00 5.57
C ILE A 191 -14.52 23.09 5.39
N GLY A 192 -14.06 24.33 5.19
CA GLY A 192 -14.89 25.52 5.02
C GLY A 192 -15.52 25.62 3.64
N THR A 193 -16.74 26.17 3.58
CA THR A 193 -17.47 26.43 2.33
C THR A 193 -18.54 27.49 2.53
N SER A 194 -19.16 27.96 1.44
CA SER A 194 -20.41 28.73 1.51
C SER A 194 -21.46 27.95 2.31
N LEU A 195 -22.10 28.61 3.27
CA LEU A 195 -23.18 28.04 4.07
C LEU A 195 -24.58 28.29 3.44
N ASP A 196 -24.65 28.86 2.24
CA ASP A 196 -25.88 29.32 1.57
C ASP A 196 -26.61 30.46 2.34
N LEU A 197 -25.83 31.35 2.98
CA LEU A 197 -26.36 32.42 3.84
C LEU A 197 -26.95 33.59 3.08
N SER A 198 -26.44 33.91 1.89
CA SER A 198 -26.82 35.10 1.12
C SER A 198 -28.30 35.15 0.69
N ARG A 199 -29.07 34.09 0.96
CA ARG A 199 -30.52 34.04 0.76
C ARG A 199 -31.33 34.55 1.95
N HIS A 200 -30.66 34.87 3.05
CA HIS A 200 -31.27 35.26 4.32
C HIS A 200 -30.89 36.69 4.67
N GLU A 201 -31.87 37.46 5.12
CA GLU A 201 -31.66 38.84 5.54
C GLU A 201 -30.66 38.93 6.69
N GLY A 202 -29.75 39.90 6.66
CA GLY A 202 -28.72 40.03 7.70
C GLY A 202 -27.65 38.93 7.68
N CYS A 203 -27.61 38.06 6.67
CA CYS A 203 -26.59 37.02 6.54
C CYS A 203 -25.92 37.05 5.16
N GLU A 204 -24.62 36.75 5.10
CA GLU A 204 -23.87 36.77 3.85
C GLU A 204 -22.72 35.75 3.83
N ASP A 205 -22.60 35.04 2.70
CA ASP A 205 -21.42 34.23 2.38
C ASP A 205 -20.43 35.03 1.54
N CYS A 206 -19.18 35.11 1.99
CA CYS A 206 -18.12 35.80 1.27
C CYS A 206 -16.96 34.87 0.96
N SER A 207 -16.76 34.59 -0.33
CA SER A 207 -15.58 33.88 -0.77
C SER A 207 -14.37 34.82 -0.80
N THR A 208 -13.23 34.41 -0.26
CA THR A 208 -12.00 35.21 -0.39
C THR A 208 -11.49 35.26 -1.82
N GLY A 209 -11.83 34.27 -2.66
CA GLY A 209 -11.31 34.10 -4.01
C GLY A 209 -9.84 33.67 -4.08
N GLN A 210 -9.17 33.55 -2.93
CA GLN A 210 -7.76 33.14 -2.86
C GLN A 210 -7.60 31.66 -3.26
N ARG A 211 -6.56 31.36 -4.03
CA ARG A 211 -6.19 29.99 -4.42
C ARG A 211 -5.02 29.51 -3.58
N HIS A 212 -5.32 28.81 -2.48
CA HIS A 212 -4.32 28.19 -1.62
C HIS A 212 -4.24 26.68 -1.88
N SER A 213 -3.08 26.08 -1.64
CA SER A 213 -3.00 24.62 -1.57
C SER A 213 -3.99 24.09 -0.53
N VAL A 214 -4.59 22.92 -0.79
CA VAL A 214 -5.59 22.29 0.10
C VAL A 214 -5.12 22.20 1.56
N LEU A 215 -3.82 21.99 1.76
CA LEU A 215 -3.19 21.91 3.08
C LEU A 215 -3.15 23.24 3.84
N ARG A 216 -3.07 24.38 3.14
CA ARG A 216 -3.00 25.72 3.74
C ARG A 216 -4.32 26.45 3.76
N ALA A 217 -5.24 26.08 2.87
CA ALA A 217 -6.49 26.80 2.69
C ALA A 217 -7.34 26.86 3.97
N HIS A 218 -7.22 25.89 4.88
CA HIS A 218 -7.98 25.88 6.13
C HIS A 218 -7.32 26.64 7.30
N GLY A 219 -5.99 26.80 7.30
CA GLY A 219 -5.25 27.46 8.40
C GLY A 219 -5.27 28.98 8.31
N ASP A 220 -4.87 29.67 9.38
CA ASP A 220 -4.53 31.10 9.38
C ASP A 220 -5.60 32.05 8.81
N TYR A 221 -6.90 31.78 9.06
CA TYR A 221 -7.97 32.67 8.58
C TYR A 221 -7.82 34.07 9.16
N TRP A 222 -7.72 34.21 10.48
CA TRP A 222 -7.73 35.52 11.14
C TRP A 222 -6.39 36.26 11.07
N SER A 223 -5.30 35.54 10.77
CA SER A 223 -3.99 36.15 10.53
C SER A 223 -3.82 36.61 9.07
N ASP A 224 -4.75 36.25 8.17
CA ASP A 224 -4.73 36.66 6.77
C ASP A 224 -5.40 38.03 6.59
N PRO A 225 -4.67 39.07 6.14
CA PRO A 225 -5.21 40.42 5.97
C PRO A 225 -6.37 40.49 4.97
N ASP A 226 -6.40 39.63 3.95
CA ASP A 226 -7.47 39.63 2.96
C ASP A 226 -8.76 39.05 3.55
N VAL A 227 -8.65 37.97 4.33
CA VAL A 227 -9.78 37.40 5.07
C VAL A 227 -10.35 38.44 6.03
N ALA A 228 -9.48 39.09 6.82
CA ALA A 228 -9.89 40.13 7.77
C ALA A 228 -10.57 41.30 7.06
N ARG A 229 -10.01 41.79 5.95
CA ARG A 229 -10.61 42.87 5.15
C ARG A 229 -12.00 42.50 4.64
N LYS A 230 -12.16 41.29 4.09
CA LYS A 230 -13.46 40.81 3.62
C LYS A 230 -14.48 40.63 4.75
N ALA A 231 -14.04 40.10 5.89
CA ALA A 231 -14.91 39.98 7.07
C ALA A 231 -15.44 41.36 7.50
N ILE A 232 -14.56 42.37 7.61
CA ILE A 232 -14.93 43.74 7.98
C ILE A 232 -15.89 44.35 6.95
N GLU A 233 -15.61 44.18 5.66
CA GLU A 233 -16.44 44.69 4.57
C GLU A 233 -17.86 44.13 4.63
N VAL A 234 -17.99 42.80 4.73
CA VAL A 234 -19.28 42.11 4.80
C VAL A 234 -20.05 42.54 6.04
N VAL A 235 -19.41 42.56 7.21
CA VAL A 235 -20.04 42.99 8.45
C VAL A 235 -20.53 44.44 8.37
N ARG A 236 -19.74 45.36 7.78
CA ARG A 236 -20.16 46.75 7.58
C ARG A 236 -21.38 46.86 6.67
N ASN A 237 -21.40 46.09 5.57
CA ASN A 237 -22.51 46.07 4.62
C ASN A 237 -23.80 45.55 5.28
N LEU A 238 -23.69 44.47 6.07
CA LEU A 238 -24.83 43.90 6.80
C LEU A 238 -25.43 44.88 7.80
N HIS A 239 -24.60 45.60 8.58
CA HIS A 239 -25.09 46.65 9.49
C HIS A 239 -25.77 47.79 8.73
N SER A 240 -25.19 48.24 7.61
CA SER A 240 -25.75 49.32 6.81
C SER A 240 -27.12 48.95 6.22
N ALA A 241 -27.27 47.72 5.71
CA ALA A 241 -28.53 47.24 5.16
C ALA A 241 -29.66 47.21 6.20
N LYS A 242 -29.35 46.80 7.44
CA LYS A 242 -30.34 46.67 8.52
C LYS A 242 -30.98 48.00 8.93
N THR A 243 -30.22 49.10 8.87
CA THR A 243 -30.73 50.44 9.20
C THR A 243 -31.75 51.00 8.20
N THR A 244 -31.89 50.38 7.02
CA THR A 244 -32.69 50.94 5.91
C THR A 244 -34.06 50.29 5.70
N LYS A 245 -34.40 49.22 6.42
CA LYS A 245 -35.66 48.48 6.20
C LYS A 245 -36.66 48.66 7.35
N PRO A 246 -37.92 49.01 7.06
CA PRO A 246 -38.99 49.05 8.04
C PRO A 246 -39.48 47.63 8.42
N ASP A 247 -39.80 47.47 9.70
CA ASP A 247 -40.24 46.24 10.37
C ASP A 247 -41.36 45.50 9.63
N SER A 248 -41.09 44.26 9.22
CA SER A 248 -42.10 43.32 8.73
C SER A 248 -41.98 42.00 9.49
N SER A 249 -42.39 42.00 10.76
CA SER A 249 -42.42 40.81 11.61
C SER A 249 -43.68 39.99 11.36
N THR A 250 -43.60 38.93 10.56
CA THR A 250 -44.61 37.85 10.56
C THR A 250 -43.96 36.50 10.27
N LEU A 251 -44.36 35.49 11.07
CA LEU A 251 -44.12 34.03 10.92
C LEU A 251 -42.74 33.56 11.41
N LEU A 252 -42.56 32.39 12.05
CA LEU A 252 -43.37 31.18 12.15
C LEU A 252 -42.90 30.39 13.41
N SER A 253 -43.80 29.86 14.23
CA SER A 253 -43.44 28.95 15.31
C SER A 253 -43.53 27.49 14.84
N LYS A 254 -42.41 26.77 14.81
CA LYS A 254 -42.38 25.30 14.79
C LYS A 254 -41.43 24.80 15.88
N HIS A 255 -41.92 23.87 16.69
CA HIS A 255 -41.19 23.16 17.73
C HIS A 255 -40.25 22.13 17.08
N TYR A 256 -39.03 22.04 17.59
CA TYR A 256 -38.03 21.06 17.15
C TYR A 256 -38.24 19.72 17.88
N MET A 257 -38.05 18.62 17.14
CA MET A 257 -38.21 17.25 17.61
C MET A 257 -36.95 16.72 18.31
N PRO A 258 -37.08 15.75 19.23
CA PRO A 258 -35.95 15.11 19.88
C PRO A 258 -35.14 14.24 18.92
N CYS A 259 -33.82 14.32 19.11
CA CYS A 259 -32.74 13.73 18.34
C CYS A 259 -32.86 12.19 18.20
N ARG A 260 -32.77 11.66 16.97
CA ARG A 260 -32.66 10.22 16.69
C ARG A 260 -31.18 9.79 16.75
N THR A 261 -30.95 8.60 17.31
CA THR A 261 -29.63 8.08 17.70
C THR A 261 -28.64 7.86 16.55
N PHE A 262 -27.39 8.18 16.86
CA PHE A 262 -26.21 8.46 16.03
C PHE A 262 -25.49 7.24 15.42
N GLU A 263 -25.83 6.00 15.80
CA GLU A 263 -25.01 4.81 15.49
C GLU A 263 -24.90 4.44 13.99
N ASN A 264 -25.86 4.81 13.15
CA ASN A 264 -25.92 4.29 11.78
C ASN A 264 -25.06 5.04 10.75
N SER A 265 -24.72 6.32 10.99
CA SER A 265 -23.97 7.14 10.03
C SER A 265 -22.45 6.95 10.12
N PHE A 266 -21.93 6.65 11.32
CA PHE A 266 -20.49 6.48 11.54
C PHE A 266 -19.95 5.17 10.94
N THR A 267 -20.73 4.08 11.06
CA THR A 267 -20.38 2.75 10.55
C THR A 267 -20.27 2.70 9.02
N THR A 268 -21.08 3.50 8.32
CA THR A 268 -21.07 3.56 6.85
C THR A 268 -19.85 4.30 6.30
N MET A 269 -19.39 5.36 6.97
CA MET A 269 -18.22 6.14 6.53
C MET A 269 -16.90 5.36 6.75
N THR A 270 -16.73 4.73 7.91
CA THR A 270 -15.53 3.93 8.23
C THR A 270 -15.38 2.73 7.29
N ALA A 271 -16.49 2.05 6.97
CA ALA A 271 -16.50 0.93 6.02
C ALA A 271 -16.11 1.33 4.58
N HIS A 272 -16.34 2.57 4.16
CA HIS A 272 -15.93 3.03 2.83
C HIS A 272 -14.41 3.28 2.75
N TRP A 273 -13.83 3.90 3.78
CA TRP A 273 -12.39 4.18 3.84
C TRP A 273 -11.55 2.92 3.97
N LEU A 274 -11.99 1.96 4.81
CA LEU A 274 -11.32 0.66 4.95
C LEU A 274 -11.26 -0.11 3.62
N ARG A 275 -12.34 -0.07 2.83
CA ARG A 275 -12.34 -0.70 1.50
C ARG A 275 -11.30 -0.09 0.57
N LYS A 276 -11.15 1.24 0.53
CA LYS A 276 -10.15 1.91 -0.31
C LYS A 276 -8.72 1.59 0.11
N LEU A 277 -8.43 1.59 1.42
CA LEU A 277 -7.11 1.23 1.93
C LEU A 277 -6.75 -0.22 1.58
N LYS A 278 -7.70 -1.15 1.69
CA LYS A 278 -7.51 -2.55 1.30
C LYS A 278 -7.14 -2.68 -0.18
N THR A 279 -7.81 -1.95 -1.07
CA THR A 279 -7.51 -1.99 -2.52
C THR A 279 -6.11 -1.46 -2.85
N ILE A 280 -5.68 -0.39 -2.20
CA ILE A 280 -4.32 0.17 -2.39
C ILE A 280 -3.26 -0.84 -1.94
N ALA A 281 -3.44 -1.45 -0.76
CA ALA A 281 -2.50 -2.43 -0.24
C ALA A 281 -2.36 -3.64 -1.18
N ILE A 282 -3.47 -4.20 -1.67
CA ILE A 282 -3.46 -5.32 -2.64
C ILE A 282 -2.72 -4.94 -3.92
N SER A 283 -2.91 -3.71 -4.42
CA SER A 283 -2.27 -3.25 -5.66
C SER A 283 -0.75 -3.14 -5.53
N VAL A 284 -0.26 -2.60 -4.41
CA VAL A 284 1.19 -2.50 -4.14
C VAL A 284 1.83 -3.88 -4.04
N LEU A 285 1.16 -4.82 -3.36
CA LEU A 285 1.66 -6.19 -3.26
C LEU A 285 1.77 -6.88 -4.62
N LEU A 286 0.77 -6.71 -5.48
CA LEU A 286 0.78 -7.29 -6.82
C LEU A 286 1.97 -6.79 -7.64
N ILE A 287 2.27 -5.48 -7.56
CA ILE A 287 3.44 -4.88 -8.23
C ILE A 287 4.75 -5.49 -7.70
N LEU A 288 4.87 -5.68 -6.38
CA LEU A 288 6.05 -6.29 -5.77
C LEU A 288 6.22 -7.76 -6.16
N ALA A 289 5.14 -8.54 -6.20
CA ALA A 289 5.16 -9.94 -6.61
C ALA A 289 5.60 -10.09 -8.09
N ILE A 290 5.05 -9.27 -8.99
CA ILE A 290 5.44 -9.24 -10.41
C ILE A 290 6.91 -8.83 -10.54
N GLY A 291 7.33 -7.78 -9.83
CA GLY A 291 8.72 -7.31 -9.87
C GLY A 291 9.73 -8.36 -9.42
N SER A 292 9.41 -9.14 -8.38
CA SER A 292 10.27 -10.22 -7.87
C SER A 292 10.42 -11.36 -8.89
N SER A 293 9.31 -11.79 -9.52
CA SER A 293 9.30 -12.84 -10.53
C SER A 293 10.14 -12.45 -11.77
N VAL A 294 9.97 -11.23 -12.27
CA VAL A 294 10.76 -10.70 -13.39
C VAL A 294 12.24 -10.64 -13.03
N PHE A 295 12.58 -10.18 -11.83
CA PHE A 295 13.97 -10.09 -11.37
C PHE A 295 14.63 -11.48 -11.30
N HIS A 296 13.94 -12.47 -10.73
CA HIS A 296 14.44 -13.85 -10.67
C HIS A 296 14.71 -14.40 -12.08
N HIS A 297 13.76 -14.23 -13.00
CA HIS A 297 13.90 -14.69 -14.38
C HIS A 297 15.09 -14.05 -15.10
N VAL A 298 15.27 -12.72 -14.96
CA VAL A 298 16.41 -12.00 -15.53
C VAL A 298 17.74 -12.51 -14.95
N THR A 299 17.78 -12.84 -13.66
CA THR A 299 19.00 -13.33 -13.00
C THR A 299 19.37 -14.72 -13.52
N VAL A 300 18.39 -15.63 -13.65
CA VAL A 300 18.58 -16.96 -14.23
C VAL A 300 19.09 -16.86 -15.67
N LEU A 301 18.46 -16.01 -16.50
CA LEU A 301 18.89 -15.80 -17.88
C LEU A 301 20.31 -15.24 -17.98
N ARG A 302 20.69 -14.32 -17.08
CA ARG A 302 22.04 -13.74 -17.05
C ARG A 302 23.10 -14.78 -16.70
N ASN A 303 22.83 -15.62 -15.70
CA ASN A 303 23.74 -16.71 -15.32
C ASN A 303 23.89 -17.73 -16.46
N LYS A 304 22.78 -18.12 -17.10
CA LYS A 304 22.79 -19.00 -18.29
C LYS A 304 23.64 -18.41 -19.42
N ARG A 305 23.48 -17.12 -19.71
CA ARG A 305 24.24 -16.43 -20.75
C ARG A 305 25.73 -16.40 -20.45
N ALA A 306 26.13 -16.17 -19.20
CA ALA A 306 27.54 -16.20 -18.80
C ALA A 306 28.17 -17.59 -19.00
N SER A 307 27.46 -18.67 -18.66
CA SER A 307 27.93 -20.04 -18.91
C SER A 307 28.07 -20.35 -20.40
N LEU A 308 27.11 -19.90 -21.23
CA LEU A 308 27.19 -20.04 -22.68
C LEU A 308 28.34 -19.21 -23.29
N GLU A 309 28.57 -17.99 -22.82
CA GLU A 309 29.68 -17.16 -23.28
C GLU A 309 31.04 -17.79 -22.93
N MET A 310 31.16 -18.45 -21.77
CA MET A 310 32.35 -19.25 -21.42
C MET A 310 32.52 -20.45 -22.36
N LEU A 311 31.45 -21.21 -22.64
CA LEU A 311 31.47 -22.33 -23.58
C LEU A 311 31.81 -21.90 -25.02
N ILE A 312 31.33 -20.74 -25.48
CA ILE A 312 31.64 -20.20 -26.81
C ILE A 312 33.10 -19.75 -26.91
N THR A 313 33.64 -19.16 -25.84
CA THR A 313 34.99 -18.57 -25.86
C THR A 313 36.08 -19.62 -25.65
N ASP A 314 35.90 -20.51 -24.68
CA ASP A 314 36.92 -21.49 -24.26
C ASP A 314 36.58 -22.94 -24.67
N GLY A 315 35.42 -23.15 -25.30
CA GLY A 315 34.93 -24.47 -25.66
C GLY A 315 35.83 -25.20 -26.66
N ARG A 316 35.83 -26.52 -26.54
CA ARG A 316 36.44 -27.45 -27.49
C ARG A 316 35.40 -28.44 -27.96
N THR A 317 35.40 -28.67 -29.25
CA THR A 317 34.57 -29.69 -29.89
C THR A 317 35.20 -31.06 -29.72
N ALA A 318 34.45 -32.04 -29.24
CA ALA A 318 34.83 -33.44 -29.23
C ALA A 318 33.70 -34.31 -29.74
N MET A 319 34.04 -35.46 -30.31
CA MET A 319 33.07 -36.46 -30.74
C MET A 319 32.83 -37.42 -29.57
N ALA A 320 31.63 -37.38 -28.99
CA ALA A 320 31.24 -38.22 -27.88
C ALA A 320 30.40 -39.40 -28.32
N THR A 321 30.74 -40.59 -27.85
CA THR A 321 29.85 -41.74 -27.89
C THR A 321 28.81 -41.59 -26.80
N VAL A 322 27.53 -41.63 -27.16
CA VAL A 322 26.43 -41.52 -26.21
C VAL A 322 25.89 -42.90 -25.89
N GLU A 323 25.95 -43.28 -24.62
CA GLU A 323 25.29 -44.48 -24.09
C GLU A 323 24.06 -44.04 -23.30
N HIS A 324 22.91 -44.64 -23.58
CA HIS A 324 21.66 -44.39 -22.85
C HIS A 324 21.25 -45.67 -22.14
N ARG A 325 21.11 -45.58 -20.81
CA ARG A 325 20.66 -46.65 -19.93
C ARG A 325 19.35 -46.25 -19.31
N ARG A 326 18.34 -47.08 -19.51
CA ARG A 326 17.07 -46.97 -18.78
C ARG A 326 17.10 -47.95 -17.60
N VAL A 327 16.96 -47.43 -16.39
CA VAL A 327 16.82 -48.20 -15.16
C VAL A 327 15.35 -48.18 -14.77
N VAL A 328 14.65 -49.30 -14.93
CA VAL A 328 13.26 -49.40 -14.48
C VAL A 328 13.28 -50.05 -13.10
N THR A 329 12.95 -49.25 -12.08
CA THR A 329 12.78 -49.76 -10.72
C THR A 329 11.36 -50.25 -10.57
N MET A 330 11.19 -51.58 -10.46
CA MET A 330 9.88 -52.18 -10.18
C MET A 330 9.45 -51.76 -8.77
N PRO A 331 8.26 -51.17 -8.59
CA PRO A 331 7.82 -50.83 -7.26
C PRO A 331 7.48 -52.11 -6.48
N PRO A 332 7.53 -52.09 -5.14
CA PRO A 332 7.07 -53.21 -4.32
C PRO A 332 5.62 -53.57 -4.69
N THR A 333 5.29 -54.87 -4.69
CA THR A 333 3.97 -55.41 -5.03
C THR A 333 2.83 -54.55 -4.45
N GLY A 334 2.08 -53.84 -5.31
CA GLY A 334 0.92 -53.03 -4.92
C GLY A 334 0.88 -51.61 -5.50
N GLN A 335 1.97 -51.06 -6.02
CA GLN A 335 1.97 -49.78 -6.73
C GLN A 335 1.93 -49.98 -8.26
N THR A 336 1.08 -49.22 -8.95
CA THR A 336 0.83 -49.36 -10.40
C THR A 336 1.79 -48.56 -11.28
N SER A 337 2.66 -47.72 -10.69
CA SER A 337 3.56 -46.84 -11.43
C SER A 337 5.01 -47.10 -10.99
N GLY A 338 5.81 -47.72 -11.87
CA GLY A 338 7.25 -47.79 -11.69
C GLY A 338 7.89 -46.45 -12.07
N SER A 339 8.86 -46.00 -11.27
CA SER A 339 9.76 -44.93 -11.69
C SER A 339 10.79 -45.49 -12.66
N TYR A 340 11.18 -44.69 -13.65
CA TYR A 340 12.24 -45.05 -14.56
C TYR A 340 13.29 -43.95 -14.58
N ASP A 341 14.52 -44.28 -14.23
CA ASP A 341 15.64 -43.37 -14.37
C ASP A 341 16.27 -43.57 -15.75
N ARG A 342 16.62 -42.46 -16.40
CA ARG A 342 17.32 -42.44 -17.68
C ARG A 342 18.73 -41.92 -17.44
N GLU A 343 19.70 -42.80 -17.38
CA GLU A 343 21.11 -42.47 -17.26
C GLU A 343 21.70 -42.32 -18.67
N PHE A 344 22.38 -41.22 -18.94
CA PHE A 344 23.14 -41.01 -20.16
C PHE A 344 24.61 -40.91 -19.79
N VAL A 345 25.47 -41.57 -20.57
CA VAL A 345 26.92 -41.56 -20.40
C VAL A 345 27.55 -41.10 -21.71
N LEU A 346 28.17 -39.92 -21.70
CA LEU A 346 28.93 -39.36 -22.81
C LEU A 346 30.40 -39.74 -22.65
N ARG A 347 30.95 -40.53 -23.57
CA ARG A 347 32.37 -40.91 -23.59
C ARG A 347 33.08 -40.23 -24.74
N PHE A 348 34.15 -39.48 -24.46
CA PHE A 348 34.92 -38.77 -25.50
C PHE A 348 36.41 -38.73 -25.15
N GLN A 349 37.25 -38.41 -26.13
CA GLN A 349 38.68 -38.16 -25.89
C GLN A 349 38.93 -36.64 -25.80
N ASP A 350 39.62 -36.21 -24.73
CA ASP A 350 40.05 -34.82 -24.60
C ASP A 350 41.24 -34.49 -25.53
N GLU A 351 41.67 -33.23 -25.58
CA GLU A 351 42.80 -32.81 -26.42
C GLU A 351 44.11 -33.58 -26.13
N ALA A 352 44.27 -34.05 -24.90
CA ALA A 352 45.40 -34.86 -24.47
C ALA A 352 45.21 -36.37 -24.76
N ARG A 353 44.17 -36.72 -25.53
CA ARG A 353 43.74 -38.09 -25.86
C ARG A 353 43.41 -38.94 -24.63
N ARG A 354 43.02 -38.30 -23.52
CA ARG A 354 42.52 -39.02 -22.34
C ARG A 354 41.04 -39.27 -22.52
N GLU A 355 40.60 -40.49 -22.22
CA GLU A 355 39.18 -40.82 -22.19
C GLU A 355 38.52 -40.09 -21.02
N ARG A 356 37.43 -39.37 -21.32
CA ARG A 356 36.57 -38.67 -20.37
C ARG A 356 35.15 -39.23 -20.47
N SER A 357 34.45 -39.23 -19.35
CA SER A 357 33.10 -39.77 -19.24
C SER A 357 32.25 -38.84 -18.40
N ILE A 358 31.14 -38.35 -18.95
CA ILE A 358 30.15 -37.54 -18.25
C ILE A 358 28.87 -38.38 -18.11
N SER A 359 28.44 -38.64 -16.87
CA SER A 359 27.20 -39.34 -16.58
C SER A 359 26.17 -38.38 -16.00
N PHE A 360 24.95 -38.39 -16.52
CA PHE A 360 23.84 -37.62 -15.96
C PHE A 360 22.56 -38.46 -15.98
N THR A 361 21.75 -38.31 -14.94
CA THR A 361 20.55 -39.13 -14.72
C THR A 361 19.30 -38.25 -14.74
N HIS A 362 18.42 -38.51 -15.69
CA HIS A 362 17.10 -37.91 -15.76
C HIS A 362 16.09 -38.84 -15.06
N VAL A 363 15.66 -38.46 -13.86
CA VAL A 363 14.68 -39.20 -13.05
C VAL A 363 13.29 -39.05 -13.67
N GLY A 364 12.80 -40.11 -14.31
CA GLY A 364 11.49 -40.13 -14.96
C GLY A 364 10.37 -40.29 -13.93
N GLY A 365 9.53 -39.26 -13.80
CA GLY A 365 8.34 -39.26 -12.95
C GLY A 365 8.21 -38.04 -12.04
N THR A 366 9.31 -37.33 -11.81
CA THR A 366 9.33 -36.02 -11.18
C THR A 366 10.28 -35.16 -11.96
N ASP A 367 9.79 -34.10 -12.61
CA ASP A 367 10.63 -33.02 -13.10
C ASP A 367 11.32 -32.39 -11.88
N SER A 368 12.41 -32.99 -11.41
CA SER A 368 13.15 -32.50 -10.26
C SER A 368 13.75 -31.15 -10.64
N PRO A 369 13.42 -30.06 -9.93
CA PRO A 369 13.71 -28.70 -10.37
C PRO A 369 15.17 -28.24 -10.16
N PHE A 370 16.12 -29.15 -9.89
CA PHE A 370 17.42 -28.77 -9.33
C PHE A 370 18.70 -29.19 -10.07
N ASP A 371 18.66 -29.84 -11.23
CA ASP A 371 19.89 -30.03 -12.01
C ASP A 371 20.01 -28.97 -13.12
N LEU A 372 20.79 -27.95 -12.81
CA LEU A 372 21.00 -26.71 -13.56
C LEU A 372 22.00 -26.83 -14.73
N SER A 373 22.34 -28.04 -15.19
CA SER A 373 23.29 -28.19 -16.29
C SER A 373 22.59 -28.59 -17.60
N PHE A 374 22.23 -27.54 -18.36
CA PHE A 374 21.92 -27.54 -19.80
C PHE A 374 20.52 -28.02 -20.21
N GLU A 375 19.90 -27.28 -21.16
CA GLU A 375 18.66 -27.66 -21.87
C GLU A 375 18.96 -28.80 -22.85
N ILE A 376 19.49 -29.90 -22.32
CA ILE A 376 19.53 -31.15 -23.06
C ILE A 376 18.07 -31.56 -23.20
N ASP A 377 17.54 -31.47 -24.41
CA ASP A 377 16.26 -32.09 -24.73
C ASP A 377 16.46 -33.60 -24.61
N PHE A 378 16.31 -34.13 -23.39
CA PHE A 378 16.54 -35.53 -23.08
C PHE A 378 15.65 -36.44 -23.92
N LEU A 379 14.48 -35.96 -24.35
CA LEU A 379 13.59 -36.69 -25.25
C LEU A 379 14.14 -36.70 -26.68
N ALA A 380 14.71 -35.60 -27.18
CA ALA A 380 15.38 -35.58 -28.47
C ALA A 380 16.67 -36.39 -28.47
N LEU A 381 17.49 -36.28 -27.40
CA LEU A 381 18.70 -37.09 -27.22
C LEU A 381 18.35 -38.58 -27.10
N GLU A 382 17.34 -38.93 -26.29
CA GLU A 382 16.86 -40.31 -26.20
C GLU A 382 16.38 -40.81 -27.58
N ARG A 383 15.58 -40.02 -28.30
CA ARG A 383 15.12 -40.38 -29.64
C ARG A 383 16.28 -40.61 -30.58
N HIS A 384 17.28 -39.73 -30.59
CA HIS A 384 18.48 -39.89 -31.41
C HIS A 384 19.23 -41.18 -31.05
N VAL A 385 19.52 -41.41 -29.77
CA VAL A 385 20.23 -42.61 -29.31
C VAL A 385 19.44 -43.89 -29.57
N ARG A 386 18.09 -43.85 -29.49
CA ARG A 386 17.24 -45.04 -29.73
C ARG A 386 17.00 -45.30 -31.21
N TYR A 387 16.82 -44.27 -32.03
CA TYR A 387 16.54 -44.41 -33.45
C TYR A 387 17.80 -44.78 -34.23
N ASP A 388 18.92 -44.15 -33.88
CA ASP A 388 20.21 -44.33 -34.54
C ASP A 388 21.16 -45.26 -33.76
N GLY A 389 20.67 -45.94 -32.74
CA GLY A 389 21.48 -46.77 -31.84
C GLY A 389 21.74 -48.20 -32.31
N ILE A 390 22.72 -48.83 -31.67
CA ILE A 390 22.84 -50.29 -31.58
C ILE A 390 22.34 -50.67 -30.21
N ASP A 391 21.40 -51.62 -30.16
CA ASP A 391 21.00 -52.27 -28.92
C ASP A 391 22.21 -53.06 -28.40
N LEU A 392 22.75 -52.63 -27.26
CA LEU A 392 23.84 -53.35 -26.62
C LEU A 392 23.17 -54.47 -25.82
N GLU A 393 23.08 -55.66 -26.43
CA GLU A 393 22.35 -56.83 -25.93
C GLU A 393 22.15 -56.84 -24.40
N PRO A 394 20.91 -56.98 -23.91
CA PRO A 394 20.65 -57.00 -22.48
C PRO A 394 21.35 -58.24 -21.90
N ASN A 395 22.40 -58.00 -21.12
CA ASN A 395 23.00 -59.04 -20.29
C ASN A 395 21.93 -59.41 -19.24
N ASN A 396 21.13 -60.42 -19.58
CA ASN A 396 19.92 -60.87 -18.88
C ASN A 396 20.22 -61.54 -17.53
N ARG A 397 21.13 -60.96 -16.73
CA ARG A 397 21.26 -61.30 -15.32
C ARG A 397 20.18 -60.56 -14.57
N ALA A 398 18.97 -61.13 -14.60
CA ALA A 398 17.84 -60.71 -13.79
C ALA A 398 18.19 -60.89 -12.30
N ILE A 399 18.77 -59.87 -11.68
CA ILE A 399 18.75 -59.71 -10.23
C ILE A 399 17.43 -58.97 -9.92
N VAL A 400 16.34 -59.74 -9.95
CA VAL A 400 14.96 -59.61 -9.41
C VAL A 400 14.25 -58.23 -9.28
N LEU A 401 14.87 -57.05 -9.39
CA LEU A 401 14.17 -55.76 -9.16
C LEU A 401 14.50 -54.63 -10.14
N GLU A 402 15.49 -54.79 -11.03
CA GLU A 402 15.87 -53.76 -12.01
C GLU A 402 15.93 -54.33 -13.43
N ILE A 403 15.18 -53.73 -14.37
CA ILE A 403 15.28 -54.02 -15.80
C ILE A 403 16.14 -52.93 -16.43
N TYR A 404 17.23 -53.33 -17.09
CA TYR A 404 18.10 -52.43 -17.84
C TYR A 404 17.83 -52.53 -19.34
N GLN A 405 17.61 -51.39 -20.00
CA GLN A 405 17.69 -51.28 -21.46
C GLN A 405 18.90 -50.41 -21.80
N TRP A 406 19.79 -50.88 -22.68
CA TRP A 406 21.05 -50.21 -22.96
C TRP A 406 21.23 -49.95 -24.46
N TYR A 407 21.32 -48.69 -24.83
CA TYR A 407 21.47 -48.25 -26.21
C TYR A 407 22.77 -47.46 -26.36
N ARG A 408 23.47 -47.64 -27.48
CA ARG A 408 24.60 -46.79 -27.86
C ARG A 408 24.35 -46.17 -29.22
N ALA A 409 24.48 -44.86 -29.34
CA ALA A 409 24.35 -44.18 -30.64
C ALA A 409 25.39 -44.73 -31.65
N ARG A 410 24.99 -44.99 -32.90
CA ARG A 410 25.92 -45.46 -33.95
C ARG A 410 26.90 -44.39 -34.38
N GLU A 411 26.43 -43.15 -34.44
CA GLU A 411 27.25 -42.01 -34.80
C GLU A 411 27.63 -41.25 -33.52
N PRO A 412 28.90 -40.85 -33.38
CA PRO A 412 29.29 -40.00 -32.28
C PRO A 412 28.61 -38.63 -32.40
N VAL A 413 28.17 -38.10 -31.27
CA VAL A 413 27.55 -36.78 -31.16
C VAL A 413 28.64 -35.75 -30.90
N GLU A 414 28.67 -34.69 -31.68
CA GLU A 414 29.55 -33.56 -31.39
C GLU A 414 29.16 -32.94 -30.05
N ILE A 415 30.11 -32.70 -29.15
CA ILE A 415 29.89 -31.98 -27.90
C ILE A 415 30.85 -30.81 -27.83
N ILE A 416 30.43 -29.71 -27.20
CA ILE A 416 31.32 -28.61 -26.85
C ILE A 416 31.57 -28.70 -25.35
N TYR A 417 32.81 -28.81 -24.90
CA TYR A 417 33.15 -28.88 -23.48
C TYR A 417 34.23 -27.88 -23.12
N THR A 418 34.30 -27.50 -21.84
CA THR A 418 35.36 -26.62 -21.34
C THR A 418 36.58 -27.46 -20.91
N PRO A 419 37.81 -27.23 -21.43
CA PRO A 419 38.97 -28.04 -21.06
C PRO A 419 39.36 -27.98 -19.58
N LYS A 420 39.09 -26.85 -18.92
CA LYS A 420 39.35 -26.64 -17.49
C LYS A 420 38.37 -27.41 -16.60
N ASP A 421 37.13 -27.57 -17.06
CA ASP A 421 36.08 -28.31 -16.37
C ASP A 421 35.21 -29.02 -17.41
N TRP A 422 35.59 -30.26 -17.71
CA TRP A 422 34.93 -31.07 -18.73
C TRP A 422 33.53 -31.52 -18.31
N THR A 423 33.10 -31.25 -17.07
CA THR A 423 31.72 -31.48 -16.63
C THR A 423 30.78 -30.38 -17.12
N VAL A 424 31.32 -29.25 -17.57
CA VAL A 424 30.59 -28.17 -18.24
C VAL A 424 30.64 -28.41 -19.75
N PHE A 425 29.53 -28.88 -20.32
CA PHE A 425 29.42 -29.22 -21.74
C PHE A 425 28.08 -28.76 -22.33
N ASP A 426 28.04 -28.61 -23.66
CA ASP A 426 26.85 -28.34 -24.44
C ASP A 426 26.68 -29.41 -25.53
N LEU A 427 25.43 -29.77 -25.79
CA LEU A 427 25.06 -30.68 -26.87
C LEU A 427 24.45 -29.86 -28.02
N PRO A 428 24.69 -30.23 -29.29
CA PRO A 428 24.07 -29.58 -30.42
C PRO A 428 22.56 -29.66 -30.27
N ALA A 429 21.88 -28.60 -30.71
CA ALA A 429 20.43 -28.60 -30.76
C ALA A 429 19.97 -29.75 -31.67
N PHE A 430 19.50 -30.85 -31.06
CA PHE A 430 18.77 -31.87 -31.79
C PHE A 430 17.52 -31.21 -32.38
N PRO A 431 17.17 -31.46 -33.66
CA PRO A 431 16.05 -30.80 -34.31
C PRO A 431 14.80 -31.01 -33.46
N ASN A 432 14.37 -29.91 -32.86
CA ASN A 432 13.40 -29.93 -31.80
C ASN A 432 12.02 -29.71 -32.44
N GLU A 433 11.15 -30.71 -32.41
CA GLU A 433 9.72 -30.51 -32.65
C GLU A 433 9.15 -29.73 -31.44
N LYS A 434 9.45 -28.44 -31.34
CA LYS A 434 8.93 -27.58 -30.27
C LYS A 434 7.43 -27.43 -30.46
N SER A 435 6.65 -28.30 -29.81
CA SER A 435 5.22 -28.09 -29.68
C SER A 435 4.98 -26.84 -28.83
N TRP A 436 4.11 -25.96 -29.28
CA TRP A 436 3.68 -24.75 -28.56
C TRP A 436 3.16 -25.05 -27.14
N LEU A 437 2.71 -26.28 -26.89
CA LEU A 437 2.27 -26.79 -25.59
C LEU A 437 3.41 -26.86 -24.57
N GLY A 438 4.62 -27.23 -24.98
CA GLY A 438 5.79 -27.25 -24.08
C GLY A 438 6.18 -25.85 -23.62
N VAL A 439 6.07 -24.86 -24.53
CA VAL A 439 6.26 -23.45 -24.18
C VAL A 439 5.16 -23.00 -23.22
N ALA A 440 3.88 -23.22 -23.54
CA ALA A 440 2.75 -22.84 -22.68
C ALA A 440 2.82 -23.47 -21.27
N TRP A 441 3.32 -24.70 -21.16
CA TRP A 441 3.51 -25.39 -19.88
C TRP A 441 4.58 -24.74 -18.99
N ILE A 442 5.72 -24.33 -19.58
CA ILE A 442 6.78 -23.59 -18.87
C ILE A 442 6.23 -22.26 -18.33
N TRP A 443 5.47 -21.52 -19.14
CA TRP A 443 4.82 -20.28 -18.71
C TRP A 443 3.77 -20.52 -17.60
N GLY A 444 3.01 -21.62 -17.66
CA GLY A 444 2.05 -21.99 -16.62
C GLY A 444 2.68 -22.33 -15.27
N ARG A 445 3.87 -22.97 -15.29
CA ARG A 445 4.63 -23.35 -14.08
C ARG A 445 5.26 -22.15 -13.37
N GLU A 446 5.81 -21.20 -14.11
CA GLU A 446 6.33 -19.94 -13.52
C GLU A 446 5.20 -19.08 -12.93
N LEU A 447 3.99 -19.21 -13.47
CA LEU A 447 2.79 -18.58 -12.92
C LEU A 447 2.42 -19.13 -11.54
N SER A 448 2.56 -20.44 -11.28
CA SER A 448 2.13 -21.08 -10.03
C SER A 448 3.04 -20.73 -8.84
N PHE A 449 4.35 -20.58 -9.04
CA PHE A 449 5.27 -20.06 -8.02
C PHE A 449 4.97 -18.59 -7.68
N SER A 450 4.60 -17.80 -8.69
CA SER A 450 4.14 -16.42 -8.50
C SER A 450 2.85 -16.38 -7.67
N VAL A 451 1.94 -17.35 -7.85
CA VAL A 451 0.70 -17.48 -7.05
C VAL A 451 0.99 -17.81 -5.58
N PHE A 452 1.95 -18.69 -5.26
CA PHE A 452 2.30 -18.99 -3.87
C PHE A 452 2.92 -17.78 -3.14
N GLY A 453 3.75 -16.99 -3.84
CA GLY A 453 4.25 -15.71 -3.35
C GLY A 453 3.14 -14.68 -3.11
N ILE A 454 2.12 -14.64 -3.98
CA ILE A 454 0.93 -13.78 -3.81
C ILE A 454 0.15 -14.18 -2.55
N PHE A 455 0.00 -15.47 -2.25
CA PHE A 455 -0.73 -15.94 -1.05
C PHE A 455 -0.03 -15.58 0.26
N THR A 456 1.28 -15.81 0.37
CA THR A 456 2.07 -15.47 1.57
C THR A 456 2.12 -13.96 1.80
N LEU A 457 2.23 -13.19 0.73
CA LEU A 457 2.24 -11.73 0.79
C LEU A 457 0.85 -11.15 1.13
N SER A 458 -0.22 -11.75 0.61
CA SER A 458 -1.61 -11.39 0.96
C SER A 458 -1.90 -11.62 2.44
N PHE A 459 -1.37 -12.70 3.03
CA PHE A 459 -1.47 -12.98 4.46
C PHE A 459 -0.76 -11.91 5.31
N LEU A 460 0.44 -11.47 4.88
CA LEU A 460 1.19 -10.41 5.55
C LEU A 460 0.44 -9.06 5.53
N VAL A 461 -0.24 -8.72 4.44
CA VAL A 461 -1.08 -7.50 4.38
C VAL A 461 -2.32 -7.59 5.26
N LEU A 462 -2.93 -8.77 5.36
CA LEU A 462 -4.04 -8.97 6.30
C LEU A 462 -3.58 -8.75 7.75
N LEU A 463 -2.38 -9.22 8.08
CA LEU A 463 -1.75 -9.00 9.38
C LEU A 463 -1.46 -7.51 9.64
N ILE A 464 -0.82 -6.81 8.69
CA ILE A 464 -0.50 -5.38 8.82
C ILE A 464 -1.78 -4.54 8.90
N SER A 465 -2.81 -4.87 8.11
CA SER A 465 -4.09 -4.17 8.15
C SER A 465 -4.77 -4.31 9.51
N ASN A 466 -4.72 -5.51 10.11
CA ASN A 466 -5.25 -5.73 11.46
C ASN A 466 -4.42 -5.00 12.52
N MET A 467 -3.08 -4.99 12.40
CA MET A 467 -2.23 -4.22 13.32
C MET A 467 -2.49 -2.72 13.24
N LEU A 468 -2.69 -2.17 12.03
CA LEU A 468 -3.05 -0.76 11.86
C LEU A 468 -4.43 -0.48 12.45
N PHE A 469 -5.41 -1.36 12.28
CA PHE A 469 -6.72 -1.24 12.90
C PHE A 469 -6.63 -1.19 14.44
N PHE A 470 -5.88 -2.11 15.05
CA PHE A 470 -5.62 -2.10 16.49
C PHE A 470 -4.86 -0.86 16.95
N LEU A 471 -3.89 -0.38 16.17
CA LEU A 471 -3.18 0.87 16.46
C LEU A 471 -4.14 2.07 16.39
N PHE A 472 -5.08 2.08 15.46
CA PHE A 472 -6.12 3.11 15.37
C PHE A 472 -7.05 3.08 16.58
N GLU A 473 -7.54 1.92 17.00
CA GLU A 473 -8.33 1.78 18.24
C GLU A 473 -7.53 2.19 19.47
N TRP A 474 -6.26 1.80 19.55
CA TRP A 474 -5.38 2.16 20.66
C TRP A 474 -5.07 3.66 20.71
N MET A 475 -4.81 4.31 19.57
CA MET A 475 -4.63 5.77 19.54
C MET A 475 -5.91 6.53 19.88
N ALA A 476 -7.07 5.99 19.51
CA ALA A 476 -8.36 6.56 19.88
C ALA A 476 -8.61 6.44 21.39
N SER A 477 -8.13 5.39 22.05
CA SER A 477 -8.25 5.20 23.50
C SER A 477 -7.12 5.86 24.32
N ALA A 478 -5.93 6.03 23.76
CA ALA A 478 -4.74 6.53 24.47
C ALA A 478 -4.58 8.06 24.49
N GLN A 479 -5.46 8.83 23.83
CA GLN A 479 -5.50 10.28 24.03
C GLN A 479 -6.20 10.65 25.33
N GLU A 480 -5.48 10.52 26.45
CA GLU A 480 -5.81 11.31 27.63
C GLU A 480 -5.68 12.81 27.30
N PRO A 481 -6.62 13.66 27.77
CA PRO A 481 -6.65 15.07 27.44
C PRO A 481 -5.47 15.80 28.07
N LYS A 482 -4.46 16.17 27.27
CA LYS A 482 -3.55 17.26 27.62
C LYS A 482 -4.24 18.58 27.27
N PHE A 483 -4.80 19.20 28.29
CA PHE A 483 -5.39 20.53 28.20
C PHE A 483 -4.32 21.53 27.75
N PHE A 484 -4.54 22.17 26.60
CA PHE A 484 -3.93 23.45 26.30
C PHE A 484 -4.89 24.52 26.80
N THR A 485 -4.47 25.26 27.81
CA THR A 485 -5.09 26.53 28.20
C THR A 485 -5.00 27.46 26.99
N ILE A 486 -6.15 27.96 26.52
CA ILE A 486 -6.26 28.94 25.44
C ILE A 486 -5.73 30.28 25.93
#